data_AF-A0A4P7CK81-F1
#
_entry.id   AF-A0A4P7CK81-F1
#
_cell.length_a   1.000
_cell.length_b   1.000
_cell.length_c   1.000
_cell.angle_alpha   90.00
_cell.angle_beta   90.00
_cell.angle_gamma   90.00
#
_symmetry.space_group_name_H-M   'P 1'
#
loop_
_entity.id
_entity.type
_entity.pdbx_description
1 polymer ?
#
loop_
_entity_poly.entity_id
_entity_poly.type
_entity_poly.pdbx_seq_one_letter_code
_entity_poly.pdbx_strand_id
1 'polypeptide(L)'
;MKLVKFLLLSLSAILLSGCFTMLNWGDRELISSGNEMVEVDSDKLTAFGMLKSTQQLVMMGEKYWFVADAESSKQIKALIDAKLPETFNTYGLQVELDKEAKNWKTNASISYTTADTQTEIAKLKQLGFESRCPECPKNTQYVHQYLLQGQLYKKADIQIAESGKLRKAIPVKLVTEKYQINGVGSTLAAIALTPITLASDIVTLPFQIWILSIDSGDIFKP
;
A
#
# COMPACT_ATOMS: atom_id res chain seq x y z
N MET A 1 -3.12 -52.39 -45.03
CA MET A 1 -3.01 -52.44 -43.54
C MET A 1 -1.86 -51.62 -42.92
N LYS A 2 -0.96 -50.98 -43.71
CA LYS A 2 0.14 -50.15 -43.15
C LYS A 2 -0.23 -48.67 -42.95
N LEU A 3 -1.15 -48.13 -43.75
CA LEU A 3 -1.59 -46.72 -43.66
C LEU A 3 -2.42 -46.41 -42.40
N VAL A 4 -3.31 -47.33 -42.00
CA VAL A 4 -4.19 -47.17 -40.83
C VAL A 4 -3.40 -47.21 -39.51
N LYS A 5 -2.32 -48.01 -39.44
CA LYS A 5 -1.42 -48.04 -38.27
C LYS A 5 -0.61 -46.75 -38.15
N PHE A 6 -0.17 -46.15 -39.26
CA PHE A 6 0.55 -44.87 -39.25
C PHE A 6 -0.33 -43.69 -38.83
N LEU A 7 -1.61 -43.69 -39.23
CA LEU A 7 -2.59 -42.66 -38.86
C LEU A 7 -3.05 -42.74 -37.40
N LEU A 8 -3.04 -43.94 -36.80
CA LEU A 8 -3.37 -44.13 -35.38
C LEU A 8 -2.20 -43.77 -34.44
N LEU A 9 -0.95 -43.99 -34.88
CA LEU A 9 0.25 -43.62 -34.12
C LEU A 9 0.49 -42.10 -34.09
N SER A 10 0.19 -41.37 -35.16
CA SER A 10 0.34 -39.91 -35.18
C SER A 10 -0.71 -39.18 -34.34
N LEU A 11 -1.93 -39.73 -34.23
CA LEU A 11 -3.01 -39.13 -33.44
C LEU A 11 -2.80 -39.28 -31.92
N SER A 12 -2.06 -40.31 -31.49
CA SER A 12 -1.73 -40.56 -30.09
C SER A 12 -0.63 -39.62 -29.57
N ALA A 13 0.30 -39.21 -30.43
CA ALA A 13 1.40 -38.31 -30.07
C ALA A 13 0.95 -36.85 -29.85
N ILE A 14 -0.08 -36.40 -30.58
CA ILE A 14 -0.63 -35.03 -30.47
C ILE A 14 -1.50 -34.88 -29.21
N LEU A 15 -2.12 -35.96 -28.73
CA LEU A 15 -2.97 -35.95 -27.53
C LEU A 15 -2.16 -36.03 -26.23
N LEU A 16 -0.96 -36.61 -26.23
CA LEU A 16 -0.10 -36.65 -25.04
C LEU A 16 0.63 -35.31 -24.78
N SER A 17 0.96 -34.54 -25.82
CA SER A 17 1.58 -33.22 -25.66
C SER A 17 0.58 -32.12 -25.31
N GLY A 18 -0.71 -32.32 -25.56
CA GLY A 18 -1.78 -31.35 -25.24
C GLY A 18 -2.34 -31.44 -23.82
N CYS A 19 -2.21 -32.57 -23.13
CA CYS A 19 -2.80 -32.75 -21.79
C CYS A 19 -1.93 -32.22 -20.65
N PHE A 20 -0.61 -32.21 -20.81
CA PHE A 20 0.31 -31.70 -19.77
C PHE A 20 0.27 -30.18 -19.64
N THR A 21 -0.02 -29.46 -20.73
CA THR A 21 -0.07 -27.99 -20.74
C THR A 21 -1.32 -27.45 -20.05
N MET A 22 -2.44 -28.18 -20.05
CA MET A 22 -3.69 -27.71 -19.44
C MET A 22 -3.74 -27.95 -17.92
N LEU A 23 -3.09 -29.00 -17.43
CA LEU A 23 -3.01 -29.32 -15.98
C LEU A 23 -2.09 -28.39 -15.18
N ASN A 24 -1.13 -27.71 -15.84
CA ASN A 24 -0.18 -26.82 -15.15
C ASN A 24 -0.65 -25.35 -15.03
N TRP A 25 -1.84 -25.03 -15.56
CA TRP A 25 -2.41 -23.67 -15.55
C TRP A 25 -3.66 -23.56 -14.65
N GLY A 26 -4.13 -24.68 -14.07
CA GLY A 26 -5.37 -24.74 -13.29
C GLY A 26 -5.30 -24.09 -11.91
N ASP A 27 -4.10 -23.94 -11.33
CA ASP A 27 -3.89 -23.31 -10.03
C ASP A 27 -2.81 -22.22 -10.15
N ARG A 28 -3.16 -21.08 -10.76
CA ARG A 28 -2.36 -19.87 -10.61
C ARG A 28 -2.92 -19.09 -9.44
N GLU A 29 -2.24 -19.10 -8.30
CA GLU A 29 -2.35 -17.99 -7.35
C GLU A 29 -2.20 -16.70 -8.17
N LEU A 30 -3.23 -15.85 -8.16
CA LEU A 30 -3.21 -14.58 -8.88
C LEU A 30 -2.01 -13.79 -8.37
N ILE A 31 -0.95 -13.71 -9.18
CA ILE A 31 0.21 -12.89 -8.90
C ILE A 31 -0.27 -11.45 -8.98
N SER A 32 -0.57 -10.86 -7.84
CA SER A 32 -0.85 -9.45 -7.73
C SER A 32 0.45 -8.75 -7.39
N SER A 33 0.86 -7.86 -8.29
CA SER A 33 1.91 -6.89 -8.00
C SER A 33 1.27 -5.54 -7.84
N GLY A 34 1.50 -4.91 -6.70
CA GLY A 34 0.89 -3.64 -6.37
C GLY A 34 1.74 -2.86 -5.39
N ASN A 35 1.50 -1.56 -5.36
CA ASN A 35 1.99 -0.74 -4.29
C ASN A 35 1.04 -0.90 -3.10
N GLU A 36 1.56 -1.35 -1.96
CA GLU A 36 0.82 -1.45 -0.71
C GLU A 36 1.37 -0.44 0.30
N MET A 37 0.48 0.16 1.08
CA MET A 37 0.85 1.00 2.21
C MET A 37 1.23 0.10 3.38
N VAL A 38 2.50 0.11 3.75
CA VAL A 38 3.03 -0.72 4.84
C VAL A 38 3.39 0.18 6.03
N GLU A 39 2.95 -0.20 7.23
CA GLU A 39 3.36 0.45 8.48
C GLU A 39 4.87 0.23 8.71
N VAL A 40 5.61 1.33 8.88
CA VAL A 40 7.06 1.31 9.06
C VAL A 40 7.47 1.69 10.48
N ASP A 41 6.68 2.49 11.18
CA ASP A 41 6.89 2.86 12.57
C ASP A 41 5.59 3.43 13.17
N SER A 42 5.60 3.68 14.47
CA SER A 42 4.53 4.35 15.20
C SER A 42 5.08 5.40 16.16
N ASP A 43 4.28 6.43 16.42
CA ASP A 43 4.60 7.52 17.34
C ASP A 43 3.36 7.96 18.12
N LYS A 44 3.54 8.85 19.09
CA LYS A 44 2.45 9.49 19.85
C LYS A 44 2.67 10.98 19.90
N LEU A 45 1.75 11.76 19.33
CA LEU A 45 1.78 13.21 19.49
C LEU A 45 1.41 13.56 20.93
N THR A 46 2.24 14.39 21.55
CA THR A 46 2.10 14.79 22.95
C THR A 46 1.98 16.29 23.11
N ALA A 47 2.41 17.08 22.12
CA ALA A 47 2.40 18.53 22.20
C ALA A 47 2.32 19.19 20.81
N PHE A 48 2.06 20.49 20.83
CA PHE A 48 2.28 21.39 19.70
C PHE A 48 3.35 22.43 20.03
N GLY A 49 4.10 22.81 19.01
CA GLY A 49 5.15 23.81 19.02
C GLY A 49 5.00 24.77 17.87
N MET A 50 5.77 25.85 17.92
CA MET A 50 5.93 26.79 16.81
C MET A 50 7.41 27.02 16.56
N LEU A 51 7.83 26.94 15.30
CA LEU A 51 9.15 27.37 14.88
C LEU A 51 9.22 28.90 14.91
N LYS A 52 10.11 29.45 15.73
CA LYS A 52 10.24 30.91 15.90
C LYS A 52 10.65 31.63 14.61
N SER A 53 11.46 30.98 13.76
CA SER A 53 12.00 31.57 12.53
C SER A 53 10.95 31.68 11.42
N THR A 54 10.13 30.65 11.24
CA THR A 54 9.21 30.54 10.09
C THR A 54 7.74 30.66 10.49
N GLN A 55 7.42 30.71 11.78
CA GLN A 55 6.06 30.61 12.32
C GLN A 55 5.31 29.36 11.82
N GLN A 56 6.03 28.30 11.48
CA GLN A 56 5.43 27.02 11.15
C GLN A 56 5.04 26.27 12.42
N LEU A 57 3.89 25.61 12.36
CA LEU A 57 3.40 24.78 13.44
C LEU A 57 4.12 23.43 13.42
N VAL A 58 4.43 22.93 14.61
CA VAL A 58 5.10 21.65 14.79
C VAL A 58 4.23 20.76 15.65
N MET A 59 3.85 19.60 15.14
CA MET A 59 3.23 18.55 15.94
C MET A 59 4.33 17.70 16.54
N MET A 60 4.41 17.66 17.86
CA MET A 60 5.54 17.08 18.59
C MET A 60 5.17 15.68 19.10
N GLY A 61 5.80 14.68 18.52
CA GLY A 61 5.76 13.29 18.95
C GLY A 61 6.79 12.93 20.02
N GLU A 62 6.71 11.70 20.50
CA GLU A 62 7.72 11.11 21.38
C GLU A 62 9.02 10.86 20.62
N LYS A 63 8.92 10.41 19.36
CA LYS A 63 10.05 10.08 18.48
C LYS A 63 10.31 11.14 17.40
N TYR A 64 9.26 11.67 16.77
CA TYR A 64 9.36 12.54 15.60
C TYR A 64 8.65 13.88 15.79
N TRP A 65 9.15 14.91 15.13
CA TRP A 65 8.50 16.21 15.01
C TRP A 65 8.02 16.42 13.57
N PHE A 66 6.72 16.70 13.45
CA PHE A 66 6.04 16.89 12.18
C PHE A 66 5.88 18.40 11.97
N VAL A 67 6.81 18.99 11.21
CA VAL A 67 6.79 20.42 10.88
C VAL A 67 5.84 20.63 9.72
N ALA A 68 4.72 21.29 9.97
CA ALA A 68 3.70 21.56 8.96
C ALA A 68 4.17 22.63 7.95
N ASP A 69 3.73 22.51 6.70
CA ASP A 69 3.92 23.59 5.73
C ASP A 69 3.10 24.84 6.10
N ALA A 70 3.21 25.92 5.33
CA ALA A 70 2.56 27.19 5.66
C ALA A 70 1.01 27.07 5.70
N GLU A 71 0.42 26.34 4.76
CA GLU A 71 -1.04 26.20 4.67
C GLU A 71 -1.58 25.26 5.77
N SER A 72 -0.93 24.12 5.98
CA SER A 72 -1.26 23.19 7.06
C SER A 72 -1.08 23.85 8.43
N SER A 73 -0.04 24.65 8.61
CA SER A 73 0.19 25.43 9.83
C SER A 73 -0.96 26.40 10.09
N LYS A 74 -1.45 27.10 9.05
CA LYS A 74 -2.58 28.03 9.16
C LYS A 74 -3.87 27.29 9.55
N GLN A 75 -4.14 26.14 8.95
CA GLN A 75 -5.33 25.33 9.26
C GLN A 75 -5.30 24.84 10.72
N ILE A 76 -4.19 24.28 11.18
CA ILE A 76 -4.06 23.80 12.56
C ILE A 76 -4.10 24.98 13.54
N LYS A 77 -3.48 26.11 13.21
CA LYS A 77 -3.52 27.31 14.05
C LYS A 77 -4.95 27.85 14.18
N ALA A 78 -5.75 27.83 13.11
CA ALA A 78 -7.15 28.27 13.18
C ALA A 78 -7.97 27.44 14.17
N LEU A 79 -7.72 26.12 14.25
CA LEU A 79 -8.33 25.25 15.25
C LEU A 79 -7.91 25.65 16.68
N ILE A 80 -6.63 25.89 16.91
CA ILE A 80 -6.10 26.29 18.23
C ILE A 80 -6.65 27.67 18.63
N ASP A 81 -6.66 28.63 17.72
CA ASP A 81 -7.11 30.01 17.93
C ASP A 81 -8.63 30.12 18.16
N ALA A 82 -9.42 29.13 17.68
CA ALA A 82 -10.86 29.09 17.89
C ALA A 82 -11.24 29.09 19.38
N LYS A 83 -10.34 28.60 20.24
CA LYS A 83 -10.45 28.55 21.71
C LYS A 83 -11.82 28.03 22.13
N LEU A 84 -12.22 26.90 21.53
CA LEU A 84 -13.45 26.22 21.89
C LEU A 84 -13.31 25.61 23.30
N PRO A 85 -14.41 25.51 24.06
CA PRO A 85 -14.37 25.01 25.44
C PRO A 85 -13.94 23.54 25.52
N GLU A 86 -14.45 22.72 24.59
CA GLU A 86 -14.09 21.31 24.49
C GLU A 86 -12.87 21.10 23.58
N THR A 87 -12.22 19.94 23.72
CA THR A 87 -11.09 19.58 22.85
C THR A 87 -11.56 18.89 21.57
N PHE A 88 -10.91 19.24 20.46
CA PHE A 88 -11.01 18.45 19.24
C PHE A 88 -10.55 17.01 19.46
N ASN A 89 -11.25 16.06 18.85
CA ASN A 89 -11.02 14.63 18.97
C ASN A 89 -10.63 14.03 17.63
N THR A 90 -9.64 13.13 17.65
CA THR A 90 -9.28 12.28 16.52
C THR A 90 -8.96 10.88 17.04
N TYR A 91 -9.25 9.85 16.24
CA TYR A 91 -9.01 8.45 16.61
C TYR A 91 -7.55 8.01 16.41
N GLY A 92 -6.75 8.85 15.76
CA GLY A 92 -5.35 8.59 15.41
C GLY A 92 -5.02 9.19 14.05
N LEU A 93 -3.74 9.32 13.76
CA LEU A 93 -3.26 9.81 12.48
C LEU A 93 -2.51 8.71 11.73
N GLN A 94 -2.91 8.48 10.49
CA GLN A 94 -2.10 7.71 9.55
C GLN A 94 -1.30 8.72 8.72
N VAL A 95 0.02 8.69 8.88
CA VAL A 95 0.94 9.60 8.22
C VAL A 95 1.67 8.84 7.13
N GLU A 96 1.47 9.27 5.90
CA GLU A 96 2.13 8.76 4.71
C GLU A 96 3.46 9.48 4.53
N LEU A 97 4.52 8.70 4.45
CA LEU A 97 5.87 9.19 4.19
C LEU A 97 6.18 9.11 2.71
N ASP A 98 6.97 10.07 2.23
CA ASP A 98 7.63 9.92 0.95
C ASP A 98 8.74 8.86 0.99
N LYS A 99 9.29 8.54 -0.19
CA LYS A 99 10.32 7.51 -0.34
C LYS A 99 11.58 7.78 0.49
N GLU A 100 11.87 9.04 0.80
CA GLU A 100 13.03 9.46 1.58
C GLU A 100 12.74 9.60 3.09
N ALA A 101 11.49 9.39 3.52
CA ALA A 101 11.02 9.65 4.88
C ALA A 101 11.34 11.06 5.38
N LYS A 102 11.32 12.05 4.48
CA LYS A 102 11.56 13.47 4.77
C LYS A 102 10.29 14.28 4.74
N ASN A 103 9.37 13.95 3.84
CA ASN A 103 8.09 14.63 3.73
C ASN A 103 6.97 13.71 4.19
N TRP A 104 5.95 14.31 4.78
CA TRP A 104 4.79 13.59 5.28
C TRP A 104 3.49 14.21 4.78
N LYS A 105 2.47 13.37 4.65
CA LYS A 105 1.09 13.75 4.34
C LYS A 105 0.12 12.96 5.21
N THR A 106 -1.03 13.52 5.53
CA THR A 106 -2.10 12.81 6.23
C THR A 106 -3.45 13.40 5.89
N ASN A 107 -4.47 12.55 5.80
CA ASN A 107 -5.87 12.98 5.82
C ASN A 107 -6.42 12.79 7.23
N ALA A 108 -6.40 13.86 8.02
CA ALA A 108 -6.82 13.85 9.41
C ALA A 108 -8.32 14.13 9.52
N SER A 109 -9.08 13.14 10.01
CA SER A 109 -10.47 13.35 10.41
C SER A 109 -10.51 13.88 11.83
N ILE A 110 -10.96 15.12 11.98
CA ILE A 110 -11.10 15.82 13.26
C ILE A 110 -12.58 15.96 13.57
N SER A 111 -12.95 15.65 14.81
CA SER A 111 -14.31 15.76 15.29
C SER A 111 -14.42 16.63 16.54
N TYR A 112 -15.58 17.25 16.74
CA TYR A 112 -15.90 18.06 17.90
C TYR A 112 -17.34 17.77 18.32
N THR A 113 -17.56 17.56 19.61
CA THR A 113 -18.90 17.38 20.18
C THR A 113 -19.26 18.66 20.92
N THR A 114 -20.32 19.33 20.46
CA THR A 114 -20.80 20.58 21.07
C THR A 114 -21.92 20.30 22.08
N ALA A 115 -22.02 21.15 23.11
CA ALA A 115 -23.17 21.23 24.01
C ALA A 115 -24.28 22.16 23.48
N ASP A 116 -24.26 22.46 22.17
CA ASP A 116 -25.24 23.26 21.41
C ASP A 116 -25.32 24.74 21.81
N THR A 117 -24.18 25.40 22.06
CA THR A 117 -24.16 26.88 22.07
C THR A 117 -24.12 27.41 20.62
N GLN A 118 -25.02 28.33 20.28
CA GLN A 118 -25.10 28.92 18.92
C GLN A 118 -23.76 29.54 18.48
N THR A 119 -22.99 30.06 19.44
CA THR A 119 -21.66 30.63 19.21
C THR A 119 -20.62 29.56 18.84
N GLU A 120 -20.62 28.39 19.49
CA GLU A 120 -19.72 27.29 19.12
C GLU A 120 -20.06 26.76 17.72
N ILE A 121 -21.36 26.57 17.43
CA ILE A 121 -21.80 26.10 16.10
C ILE A 121 -21.37 27.08 15.01
N ALA A 122 -21.48 28.39 15.24
CA ALA A 122 -21.03 29.40 14.28
C ALA A 122 -19.51 29.31 14.03
N LYS A 123 -18.70 29.14 15.08
CA LYS A 123 -17.24 28.96 14.95
C LYS A 123 -16.89 27.67 14.21
N LEU A 124 -17.55 26.55 14.52
CA LEU A 124 -17.33 25.27 13.85
C LEU A 124 -17.62 25.37 12.34
N LYS A 125 -18.73 26.02 11.97
CA LYS A 125 -19.07 26.27 10.57
C LYS A 125 -18.03 27.15 9.86
N GLN A 126 -17.51 28.17 10.54
CA GLN A 126 -16.42 29.01 9.99
C GLN A 126 -15.13 28.23 9.75
N LEU A 127 -14.87 27.21 10.57
CA LEU A 127 -13.73 26.30 10.43
C LEU A 127 -13.97 25.18 9.39
N GLY A 128 -15.13 25.16 8.74
CA GLY A 128 -15.50 24.17 7.72
C GLY A 128 -16.10 22.88 8.28
N PHE A 129 -16.40 22.80 9.57
CA PHE A 129 -17.00 21.60 10.15
C PHE A 129 -18.45 21.44 9.74
N GLU A 130 -18.82 20.21 9.45
CA GLU A 130 -20.17 19.81 9.10
C GLU A 130 -20.78 18.93 10.19
N SER A 131 -22.08 19.06 10.38
CA SER A 131 -22.81 18.20 11.31
C SER A 131 -22.90 16.79 10.74
N ARG A 132 -22.51 15.79 11.54
CA ARG A 132 -22.67 14.38 11.19
C ARG A 132 -24.14 13.91 11.24
N CYS A 133 -24.99 14.65 11.94
CA CYS A 133 -26.42 14.38 12.06
C CYS A 133 -27.18 15.71 12.24
N PRO A 134 -27.68 16.31 11.14
CA PRO A 134 -28.39 17.59 11.19
C PRO A 134 -29.69 17.54 12.01
N GLU A 135 -30.30 16.37 12.13
CA GLU A 135 -31.60 16.16 12.78
C GLU A 135 -31.49 15.75 14.25
N CYS A 136 -30.26 15.60 14.79
CA CYS A 136 -30.04 15.14 16.15
C CYS A 136 -30.22 16.29 17.16
N PRO A 137 -31.08 16.13 18.18
CA PRO A 137 -31.51 17.23 19.04
C PRO A 137 -30.51 17.64 20.15
N LYS A 138 -29.48 16.83 20.45
CA LYS A 138 -28.40 17.13 21.42
C LYS A 138 -27.10 16.37 21.10
N ASN A 139 -25.94 16.93 21.44
CA ASN A 139 -24.60 16.32 21.32
C ASN A 139 -24.20 15.96 19.89
N THR A 140 -24.60 16.81 18.95
CA THR A 140 -24.29 16.63 17.54
C THR A 140 -22.78 16.69 17.32
N GLN A 141 -22.22 15.61 16.77
CA GLN A 141 -20.81 15.55 16.41
C GLN A 141 -20.60 16.30 15.11
N TYR A 142 -19.67 17.24 15.14
CA TYR A 142 -19.18 17.96 13.97
C TYR A 142 -17.88 17.34 13.50
N VAL A 143 -17.70 17.18 12.19
CA VAL A 143 -16.52 16.55 11.59
C VAL A 143 -15.98 17.40 10.45
N HIS A 144 -14.66 17.44 10.31
CA HIS A 144 -13.97 17.99 9.14
C HIS A 144 -12.74 17.14 8.81
N GLN A 145 -12.42 17.04 7.52
CA GLN A 145 -11.22 16.37 7.03
C GLN A 145 -10.16 17.40 6.65
N TYR A 146 -8.98 17.30 7.25
CA TYR A 146 -7.84 18.14 6.94
C TYR A 146 -6.80 17.34 6.16
N LEU A 147 -6.46 17.83 4.97
CA LEU A 147 -5.30 17.35 4.22
C LEU A 147 -4.08 18.14 4.71
N LEU A 148 -3.28 17.52 5.58
CA LEU A 148 -2.13 18.14 6.20
C LEU A 148 -0.85 17.55 5.63
N GLN A 149 0.18 18.39 5.48
CA GLN A 149 1.47 17.96 4.98
C GLN A 149 2.61 18.79 5.55
N GLY A 150 3.83 18.26 5.40
CA GLY A 150 5.02 18.96 5.84
C GLY A 150 6.28 18.10 5.82
N GLN A 151 7.22 18.45 6.67
CA GLN A 151 8.52 17.80 6.81
C GLN A 151 8.64 17.07 8.15
N LEU A 152 9.28 15.90 8.10
CA LEU A 152 9.51 15.03 9.24
C LEU A 152 10.94 15.22 9.75
N TYR A 153 11.08 15.35 11.06
CA TYR A 153 12.37 15.42 11.73
C TYR A 153 12.39 14.45 12.89
N LYS A 154 13.54 13.85 13.19
CA LYS A 154 13.69 13.10 14.44
C LYS A 154 13.87 14.10 15.58
N LYS A 155 13.30 13.78 16.74
CA LYS A 155 13.41 14.63 17.93
C LYS A 155 14.85 14.95 18.35
N ALA A 156 15.79 14.05 18.06
CA ALA A 156 17.22 14.27 18.35
C ALA A 156 17.89 15.32 17.45
N ASP A 157 17.33 15.59 16.27
CA ASP A 157 17.99 16.37 15.22
C ASP A 157 17.71 17.88 15.35
N ILE A 158 16.67 18.25 16.09
CA ILE A 158 16.23 19.65 16.24
C ILE A 158 15.78 19.93 17.67
N GLN A 159 15.98 21.16 18.16
CA GLN A 159 15.47 21.63 19.45
C GLN A 159 14.42 22.73 19.24
N ILE A 160 13.17 22.43 19.56
CA ILE A 160 12.03 23.34 19.48
C ILE A 160 11.37 23.36 20.86
N ALA A 161 11.12 24.56 21.37
CA ALA A 161 10.45 24.74 22.64
C ALA A 161 9.00 24.26 22.55
N GLU A 162 8.60 23.38 23.48
CA GLU A 162 7.21 22.96 23.64
C GLU A 162 6.36 24.19 23.99
N SER A 163 5.31 24.45 23.21
CA SER A 163 4.42 25.61 23.44
C SER A 163 3.08 25.23 24.07
N GLY A 164 2.67 23.97 23.96
CA GLY A 164 1.46 23.46 24.60
C GLY A 164 1.36 21.94 24.56
N LYS A 165 1.14 21.33 25.72
CA LYS A 165 0.90 19.88 25.83
C LYS A 165 -0.54 19.55 25.44
N LEU A 166 -0.70 18.46 24.70
CA LEU A 166 -2.00 17.87 24.43
C LEU A 166 -2.57 17.28 25.71
N ARG A 167 -3.88 17.44 25.94
CA ARG A 167 -4.57 16.79 27.06
C ARG A 167 -4.55 15.26 26.93
N LYS A 168 -4.61 14.76 25.70
CA LYS A 168 -4.57 13.34 25.36
C LYS A 168 -3.58 13.12 24.22
N ALA A 169 -2.69 12.15 24.38
CA ALA A 169 -1.77 11.79 23.33
C ALA A 169 -2.53 11.21 22.11
N ILE A 170 -2.12 11.60 20.91
CA ILE A 170 -2.74 11.13 19.66
C ILE A 170 -1.83 10.05 19.06
N PRO A 171 -2.32 8.81 18.87
CA PRO A 171 -1.52 7.76 18.24
C PRO A 171 -1.28 8.08 16.77
N VAL A 172 -0.05 7.87 16.31
CA VAL A 172 0.38 8.08 14.93
C VAL A 172 0.95 6.79 14.37
N LYS A 173 0.51 6.40 13.18
CA LYS A 173 1.08 5.32 12.38
C LYS A 173 1.80 5.92 11.19
N LEU A 174 3.07 5.59 11.01
CA LEU A 174 3.85 6.02 9.86
C LEU A 174 3.80 4.90 8.83
N VAL A 175 3.32 5.20 7.64
CA VAL A 175 3.18 4.26 6.54
C VAL A 175 3.97 4.75 5.34
N THR A 176 4.51 3.83 4.54
CA THR A 176 5.13 4.15 3.25
C THR A 176 4.60 3.22 2.18
N GLU A 177 4.57 3.71 0.96
CA GLU A 177 4.29 2.89 -0.21
C GLU A 177 5.45 1.93 -0.47
N LYS A 178 5.19 0.62 -0.48
CA LYS A 178 6.16 -0.41 -0.89
C LYS A 178 5.57 -1.24 -2.02
N TYR A 179 6.39 -1.51 -3.03
CA TYR A 179 6.06 -2.46 -4.06
C TYR A 179 6.13 -3.88 -3.47
N GLN A 180 5.01 -4.60 -3.51
CA GLN A 180 4.92 -6.00 -3.09
C GLN A 180 4.47 -6.85 -4.28
N ILE A 181 5.02 -8.06 -4.36
CA ILE A 181 4.55 -9.10 -5.27
C ILE A 181 4.01 -10.24 -4.41
N ASN A 182 2.70 -10.43 -4.41
CA ASN A 182 2.04 -11.54 -3.72
C ASN A 182 1.97 -12.75 -4.68
N GLY A 183 2.20 -13.98 -4.19
CA GLY A 183 2.17 -15.23 -5.00
C GLY A 183 3.52 -15.74 -5.53
N VAL A 184 4.64 -15.31 -4.92
CA VAL A 184 6.02 -15.55 -5.43
C VAL A 184 6.62 -16.88 -4.95
N GLY A 185 5.95 -17.63 -4.08
CA GLY A 185 6.47 -18.92 -3.59
C GLY A 185 6.61 -19.98 -4.70
N SER A 186 5.65 -20.02 -5.63
CA SER A 186 5.58 -21.03 -6.71
C SER A 186 6.03 -20.49 -8.07
N THR A 187 5.96 -19.18 -8.31
CA THR A 187 6.20 -18.63 -9.66
C THR A 187 7.66 -18.35 -9.99
N LEU A 188 8.51 -17.96 -9.03
CA LEU A 188 9.96 -17.88 -9.30
C LEU A 188 10.54 -19.27 -9.57
N ALA A 189 10.06 -20.30 -8.88
CA ALA A 189 10.39 -21.69 -9.19
C ALA A 189 9.89 -22.09 -10.59
N ALA A 190 8.66 -21.71 -10.96
CA ALA A 190 8.13 -21.99 -12.30
C ALA A 190 8.93 -21.31 -13.42
N ILE A 191 9.31 -20.04 -13.27
CA ILE A 191 10.11 -19.29 -14.27
C ILE A 191 11.57 -19.81 -14.32
N ALA A 192 12.12 -20.30 -13.21
CA ALA A 192 13.42 -20.99 -13.23
C ALA A 192 13.36 -22.35 -13.93
N LEU A 193 12.19 -23.01 -13.93
CA LEU A 193 11.98 -24.34 -14.53
C LEU A 193 11.52 -24.29 -15.99
N THR A 194 11.00 -23.17 -16.49
CA THR A 194 10.52 -23.05 -17.88
C THR A 194 11.62 -23.25 -18.93
N PRO A 195 12.90 -22.84 -18.76
CA PRO A 195 13.94 -23.15 -19.73
C PRO A 195 14.28 -24.65 -19.75
N ILE A 196 14.11 -25.36 -18.63
CA ILE A 196 14.45 -26.79 -18.51
C ILE A 196 13.33 -27.66 -19.10
N THR A 197 12.06 -27.24 -18.96
CA THR A 197 10.93 -27.95 -19.58
C THR A 197 10.88 -27.77 -21.09
N LEU A 198 11.22 -26.58 -21.62
CA LEU A 198 11.28 -26.36 -23.07
C LEU A 198 12.49 -27.06 -23.73
N ALA A 199 13.61 -27.21 -23.02
CA ALA A 199 14.81 -27.89 -23.54
C ALA A 199 14.68 -29.42 -23.57
N SER A 200 13.82 -30.01 -22.72
CA SER A 200 13.58 -31.46 -22.69
C SER A 200 12.91 -32.01 -23.96
N ASP A 201 12.10 -31.21 -24.65
CA ASP A 201 11.43 -31.63 -25.90
C ASP A 201 12.35 -31.59 -27.13
N ILE A 202 13.48 -30.88 -27.06
CA ILE A 202 14.43 -30.76 -28.18
C ILE A 202 15.47 -31.89 -28.16
N VAL A 203 15.79 -32.45 -26.99
CA VAL A 203 16.85 -33.46 -26.87
C VAL A 203 16.36 -34.89 -27.17
N THR A 204 15.05 -35.18 -27.09
CA THR A 204 14.53 -36.55 -27.32
C THR A 204 14.11 -36.82 -28.76
N LEU A 205 13.85 -35.79 -29.57
CA LEU A 205 13.47 -35.95 -30.98
C LEU A 205 14.55 -36.55 -31.90
N PRO A 206 15.86 -36.28 -31.77
CA PRO A 206 16.84 -36.90 -32.67
C PRO A 206 17.10 -38.39 -32.38
N PHE A 207 16.85 -38.89 -31.16
CA PHE A 207 17.08 -40.30 -30.82
C PHE A 207 15.99 -41.25 -31.35
N GLN A 208 14.78 -40.78 -31.58
CA GLN A 208 13.70 -41.63 -32.12
C GLN A 208 13.77 -41.79 -33.65
N ILE A 209 14.39 -40.83 -34.36
CA ILE A 209 14.61 -40.91 -35.81
C ILE A 209 15.74 -41.91 -36.13
N TRP A 210 16.72 -42.06 -35.25
CA TRP A 210 17.82 -43.01 -35.43
C TRP A 210 17.36 -44.48 -35.35
N ILE A 211 16.40 -44.81 -34.47
CA ILE A 211 15.89 -46.18 -34.33
C ILE A 211 15.02 -46.61 -35.52
N LEU A 212 14.36 -45.68 -36.21
CA LEU A 212 13.56 -45.98 -37.40
C LEU A 212 14.36 -46.01 -38.71
N SER A 213 15.64 -45.64 -38.68
CA SER A 213 16.51 -45.59 -39.87
C SER A 213 17.44 -46.80 -40.02
N ILE A 214 17.47 -47.71 -39.05
CA ILE A 214 18.41 -48.85 -39.04
C ILE A 214 17.87 -50.10 -39.76
N ASP A 215 16.60 -50.13 -40.19
CA ASP A 215 16.01 -51.36 -40.77
C ASP A 215 15.60 -51.25 -42.25
N SER A 216 16.35 -50.47 -43.05
CA SER A 216 16.17 -50.48 -44.50
C SER A 216 17.50 -50.28 -45.25
N GLY A 217 18.29 -51.36 -45.31
CA GLY A 217 19.47 -51.39 -46.15
C GLY A 217 20.12 -52.76 -46.18
N ASP A 218 19.48 -53.73 -46.82
CA ASP A 218 20.16 -54.80 -47.54
C ASP A 218 19.16 -55.59 -48.38
N ILE A 219 18.90 -55.15 -49.63
CA ILE A 219 18.89 -56.11 -50.74
C ILE A 219 19.34 -55.44 -52.06
N PHE A 220 20.45 -55.97 -52.59
CA PHE A 220 20.94 -56.01 -53.99
C PHE A 220 21.97 -54.99 -54.51
N LYS A 221 23.20 -55.51 -54.66
CA LYS A 221 24.04 -55.36 -55.87
C LYS A 221 25.05 -56.53 -55.93
N PRO A 222 25.52 -56.99 -57.10
CA PRO A 222 24.99 -56.88 -58.47
C PRO A 222 24.16 -58.09 -58.90
#